data_AF-A0AAD5DWN0-F1
#
_entry.id   AF-A0AAD5DWN0-F1
#
_cell.length_a   1.000
_cell.length_b   1.000
_cell.length_c   1.000
_cell.angle_alpha   90.00
_cell.angle_beta   90.00
_cell.angle_gamma   90.00
#
_symmetry.space_group_name_H-M   'P 1'
#
loop_
_entity.id
_entity.type
_entity.pdbx_description
1 polymer ?
#
loop_
_entity_poly.entity_id
_entity_poly.type
_entity_poly.pdbx_seq_one_letter_code
_entity_poly.pdbx_strand_id
1 'polypeptide(L)' 'MRKVVKGVGGFDHAQWRAFSNQHIPASPARQFIDGDLLEQFLDLKHESAEAVVAAMQGGHSGATVDSVTQLVEELSRLH' A
#
# COMPACT_ATOMS: atom_id res chain seq x y z
N MET A 1 0.10 -4.96 1.13
CA MET A 1 -0.38 -3.82 1.93
C MET A 1 -1.81 -3.97 2.41
N ARG A 2 -2.87 -3.70 1.62
CA ARG A 2 -4.29 -3.68 2.10
C ARG A 2 -4.82 -4.96 2.80
N LYS A 3 -4.21 -6.12 2.55
CA LYS A 3 -4.56 -7.39 3.23
C LYS A 3 -3.91 -7.55 4.61
N VAL A 4 -2.84 -6.79 4.87
CA VAL A 4 -2.01 -6.88 6.08
C VAL A 4 -2.24 -5.66 6.97
N VAL A 5 -2.27 -4.47 6.38
CA VAL A 5 -2.63 -3.22 7.06
C VAL A 5 -4.13 -3.09 7.12
N LYS A 6 -4.69 -3.00 8.33
CA LYS A 6 -6.12 -2.77 8.56
C LYS A 6 -6.35 -1.28 8.78
N GLY A 7 -7.38 -0.72 8.13
CA GLY A 7 -7.82 0.64 8.40
C GLY A 7 -8.31 0.79 9.84
N VAL A 8 -7.99 1.92 10.47
CA VAL A 8 -8.55 2.28 11.78
C VAL A 8 -10.08 2.34 11.65
N GLY A 9 -10.80 1.79 12.63
CA GLY A 9 -12.27 1.70 12.56
C GLY A 9 -12.81 0.68 11.56
N GLY A 10 -11.94 -0.13 10.93
CA GLY A 10 -12.34 -1.17 9.98
C GLY A 10 -12.69 -0.64 8.58
N PHE A 11 -12.34 0.60 8.26
CA PHE A 11 -12.55 1.16 6.93
C PHE A 11 -11.70 0.43 5.88
N ASP A 12 -12.34 0.08 4.76
CA ASP A 12 -11.64 -0.44 3.59
C ASP A 12 -10.90 0.69 2.86
N HIS A 13 -9.62 0.48 2.59
CA HIS A 13 -8.79 1.48 1.95
C HIS A 13 -9.25 1.82 0.52
N ALA A 14 -9.71 0.84 -0.26
CA ALA A 14 -10.14 1.10 -1.63
C ALA A 14 -11.44 1.91 -1.67
N GLN A 15 -12.34 1.66 -0.73
CA GLN A 15 -13.52 2.50 -0.54
C GLN A 15 -13.14 3.91 -0.06
N TRP A 16 -12.21 4.02 0.89
CA TRP A 16 -11.74 5.31 1.40
C TRP A 16 -11.12 6.18 0.31
N ARG A 17 -10.33 5.59 -0.58
CA ARG A 17 -9.69 6.28 -1.70
C ARG A 17 -10.56 6.43 -2.95
N ALA A 18 -11.75 5.83 -2.98
CA ALA A 18 -12.64 5.92 -4.14
C ALA A 18 -12.97 7.38 -4.47
N PHE A 19 -12.99 7.72 -5.76
CA PHE A 19 -13.48 9.02 -6.18
C PHE A 19 -14.97 9.09 -5.93
N SER A 20 -15.41 10.09 -5.16
CA SER A 20 -16.82 10.31 -4.84
C SER A 20 -17.12 11.81 -4.78
N ASN A 21 -18.22 12.21 -5.40
CA ASN A 21 -18.78 13.55 -5.26
C ASN A 21 -20.31 13.48 -5.31
N GLN A 22 -21.00 14.62 -5.16
CA GLN A 22 -22.46 14.66 -5.13
C GLN A 22 -23.13 14.30 -6.47
N HIS A 23 -22.38 14.34 -7.56
CA HIS A 23 -22.91 14.19 -8.93
C HIS A 23 -22.59 12.83 -9.55
N ILE A 24 -21.55 12.15 -9.07
CA ILE A 24 -20.98 10.95 -9.65
C ILE A 24 -20.93 9.88 -8.55
N PRO A 25 -21.53 8.69 -8.78
CA PRO A 25 -21.41 7.56 -7.88
C PRO A 25 -19.95 7.22 -7.59
N ALA A 26 -19.69 6.68 -6.40
CA ALA A 26 -18.35 6.28 -6.00
C ALA A 26 -17.71 5.36 -7.05
N SER A 27 -16.50 5.71 -7.50
CA SER A 27 -15.78 4.96 -8.52
C SER A 27 -14.34 4.68 -8.05
N PRO A 28 -13.74 3.53 -8.43
CA PRO A 28 -12.40 3.19 -7.97
C PRO A 28 -11.37 4.25 -8.37
N ALA A 29 -10.44 4.56 -7.45
CA ALA A 29 -9.25 5.34 -7.81
C ALA A 29 -8.44 4.60 -8.88
N ARG A 30 -8.00 5.32 -9.91
CA ARG A 30 -7.22 4.78 -11.03
C ARG A 30 -6.02 5.67 -11.30
N GLN A 31 -4.94 5.05 -11.80
CA GLN A 31 -3.69 5.74 -12.17
C GLN A 31 -3.09 6.59 -11.02
N PHE A 32 -3.39 6.22 -9.79
CA PHE A 32 -2.92 6.90 -8.59
C PHE A 32 -2.49 5.86 -7.56
N ILE A 33 -1.35 6.11 -6.90
CA ILE A 33 -0.81 5.28 -5.83
C ILE A 33 -0.84 6.12 -4.55
N ASP A 34 -1.29 5.51 -3.46
CA ASP A 34 -1.37 6.17 -2.16
C ASP A 34 -0.01 6.10 -1.46
N GLY A 35 0.73 7.21 -1.46
CA GLY A 35 2.06 7.32 -0.83
C GLY A 35 2.03 7.00 0.66
N ASP A 36 1.06 7.54 1.40
CA ASP A 36 0.92 7.29 2.84
C ASP A 36 0.72 5.81 3.16
N LEU A 37 -0.02 5.07 2.33
CA LEU A 37 -0.18 3.63 2.50
C LEU A 37 1.09 2.85 2.14
N LEU A 38 1.86 3.34 1.16
CA LEU A 38 3.11 2.73 0.76
C LEU A 38 4.19 2.92 1.85
N GLU A 39 4.30 4.13 2.39
CA GLU A 39 5.30 4.50 3.40
C GLU A 39 5.08 3.78 4.72
N GLN A 40 3.83 3.46 5.07
CA GLN A 40 3.50 2.57 6.19
C GLN A 40 4.19 1.20 6.12
N PHE A 41 4.72 0.79 4.97
CA PHE A 41 5.56 -0.41 4.88
C PHE A 41 6.76 -0.36 5.82
N LEU A 42 7.38 0.81 5.99
CA LEU A 42 8.57 1.00 6.84
C LEU A 42 8.25 0.83 8.33
N ASP A 43 6.99 1.03 8.72
CA ASP A 43 6.52 0.88 10.10
C ASP A 43 6.03 -0.55 10.42
N LEU A 44 6.01 -1.44 9.42
CA LEU A 44 5.57 -2.82 9.63
C LEU A 44 6.58 -3.61 10.47
N LYS A 45 6.05 -4.50 11.31
CA LYS A 45 6.87 -5.58 11.88
C LYS A 45 7.41 -6.46 10.75
N HIS A 46 8.61 -6.99 10.95
CA HIS A 46 9.30 -7.83 9.96
C HIS A 46 8.42 -8.94 9.38
N GLU A 47 7.72 -9.71 10.23
CA GLU A 47 6.80 -10.78 9.81
C GLU A 47 5.67 -10.27 8.87
N SER A 48 5.17 -9.07 9.13
CA SER A 48 4.14 -8.44 8.30
C SER A 48 4.70 -7.95 6.97
N ALA A 49 5.92 -7.42 6.97
CA ALA A 49 6.64 -7.05 5.75
C ALA A 49 6.93 -8.28 4.87
N GLU A 50 7.38 -9.39 5.47
CA GLU A 50 7.55 -10.67 4.78
C GLU A 50 6.23 -11.16 4.16
N ALA A 51 5.11 -11.09 4.90
CA ALA A 51 3.80 -11.47 4.37
C ALA A 51 3.38 -10.59 3.17
N VAL A 52 3.71 -9.30 3.20
CA VAL A 52 3.47 -8.39 2.07
C VAL A 52 4.31 -8.80 0.86
N VAL A 53 5.61 -9.05 1.05
CA VAL A 53 6.52 -9.45 -0.03
C VAL A 53 6.17 -10.82 -0.60
N ALA A 54 5.81 -11.79 0.24
CA ALA A 54 5.32 -13.11 -0.20
C ALA A 54 4.07 -12.98 -1.08
N ALA A 55 3.16 -12.06 -0.76
CA ALA A 55 2.00 -11.78 -1.59
C ALA A 55 2.33 -11.11 -2.94
N MET A 56 3.55 -10.56 -3.11
CA MET A 56 4.05 -10.00 -4.37
C MET A 56 4.67 -11.06 -5.29
N GLN A 57 5.03 -12.24 -4.77
CA GLN A 57 5.78 -13.29 -5.49
C GLN A 57 5.02 -13.90 -6.70
N GLY A 58 3.76 -13.52 -6.94
CA GLY A 58 3.02 -13.85 -8.15
C GLY A 58 3.30 -12.95 -9.37
N GLY A 59 4.16 -11.93 -9.26
CA GLY A 59 4.42 -10.98 -10.36
C GLY A 59 5.88 -10.56 -10.58
N HIS A 60 6.75 -10.62 -9.57
CA HIS A 60 8.18 -10.30 -9.71
C HIS A 60 9.03 -11.22 -8.83
N SER A 61 9.72 -12.18 -9.45
CA SER A 61 10.41 -13.33 -8.84
C SER A 61 11.64 -13.01 -7.96
N GLY A 62 11.84 -11.74 -7.57
CA GLY A 62 13.06 -11.29 -6.87
C GLY A 62 12.84 -10.22 -5.82
N ALA A 63 11.60 -9.87 -5.48
CA ALA A 63 11.34 -8.90 -4.41
C ALA A 63 11.71 -9.52 -3.05
N THR A 64 12.63 -8.87 -2.35
CA THR A 64 12.96 -9.15 -0.94
C THR A 64 12.46 -8.01 -0.06
N VAL A 65 12.29 -8.27 1.24
CA VAL A 65 11.94 -7.21 2.21
C VAL A 65 12.93 -6.04 2.07
N ASP A 66 14.24 -6.32 2.06
CA ASP A 66 15.28 -5.30 1.94
C ASP A 66 15.16 -4.46 0.66
N SER A 67 14.94 -5.11 -0.49
CA SER A 67 14.79 -4.39 -1.77
C SER A 67 13.57 -3.48 -1.80
N VAL A 68 12.48 -3.89 -1.15
CA VAL A 68 11.25 -3.10 -1.05
C VAL A 68 11.45 -1.97 -0.03
N THR A 69 12.08 -2.24 1.11
CA THR A 69 12.44 -1.22 2.10
C THR A 69 13.26 -0.11 1.47
N GLN A 70 14.35 -0.45 0.76
CA GLN A 70 15.21 0.54 0.11
C GLN A 70 14.43 1.40 -0.89
N LEU A 71 13.55 0.78 -1.69
CA LEU A 71 12.72 1.51 -2.65
C LEU A 71 11.74 2.48 -1.96
N VAL A 72 11.09 2.05 -0.88
CA VAL A 72 10.15 2.93 -0.14
C VAL A 72 10.90 4.07 0.55
N GLU A 73 12.07 3.82 1.13
CA GLU A 73 12.94 4.86 1.69
C GLU A 73 13.43 5.87 0.62
N GLU A 74 13.69 5.41 -0.60
CA GLU A 74 14.03 6.29 -1.73
C GLU A 74 12.87 7.21 -2.10
N LEU A 75 11.64 6.68 -2.13
CA LEU A 75 10.44 7.44 -2.43
C LEU A 75 10.09 8.43 -1.32
N SER A 76 10.27 8.05 -0.05
CA SER A 76 9.94 8.91 1.10
C SER A 76 10.85 10.13 1.22
N ARG A 77 11.99 10.19 0.49
CA ARG A 77 12.88 11.37 0.45
C ARG A 77 12.40 12.47 -0.48
N LEU A 78 11.34 12.24 -1.25
CA LEU A 78 10.82 13.22 -2.21
C LEU A 78 9.93 14.30 -1.57
N HIS A 79 9.68 14.22 -0.26
CA HIS A 79 8.93 15.19 0.52
C HIS A 79 9.52 15.40 1.91
#